data_AF-A0A3D5IAZ6-F1
#
_entry.id   AF-A0A3D5IAZ6-F1
#
_cell.length_a   1.000
_cell.length_b   1.000
_cell.length_c   1.000
_cell.angle_alpha   90.00
_cell.angle_beta   90.00
_cell.angle_gamma   90.00
#
_symmetry.space_group_name_H-M   'P 1'
#
loop_
_entity.id
_entity.type
_entity.pdbx_description
1 polymer ?
#
loop_
_entity_poly.entity_id
_entity_poly.type
_entity_poly.pdbx_seq_one_letter_code
_entity_poly.pdbx_strand_id
1 'polypeptide(L)' 'MQQNRCYTVDDLMTMLGMSRKSVYELLKRREFRWFQLGQGGHYRIVRESFEQWLSAKL' A
#
# COMPACT_ATOMS: atom_id res chain seq x y z
N MET A 1 9.03 9.53 -17.73
CA MET A 1 7.82 8.81 -17.26
C MET A 1 7.59 9.19 -15.81
N GLN A 2 6.44 9.79 -15.47
CA GLN A 2 6.13 10.14 -14.08
C GLN A 2 5.84 8.83 -13.32
N GLN A 3 6.80 8.35 -12.54
CA GLN A 3 6.58 7.21 -11.64
C GLN A 3 5.55 7.63 -10.60
N ASN A 4 4.44 6.90 -10.51
CA ASN A 4 3.41 7.15 -9.50
C ASN A 4 4.05 6.97 -8.11
N ARG A 5 4.04 8.01 -7.28
CA ARG A 5 4.74 8.04 -5.97
C ARG A 5 4.04 7.19 -4.91
N CYS A 6 2.78 6.81 -5.16
CA CYS A 6 1.98 6.05 -4.23
C CYS A 6 1.21 4.94 -4.94
N TYR A 7 1.00 3.85 -4.21
CA TYR A 7 0.08 2.79 -4.57
C TYR A 7 -1.28 3.02 -3.90
N THR A 8 -2.30 2.39 -4.47
CA THR A 8 -3.64 2.25 -3.92
C THR A 8 -3.83 0.87 -3.30
N VAL A 9 -4.97 0.66 -2.64
CA VAL A 9 -5.35 -0.68 -2.15
C VAL A 9 -5.47 -1.67 -3.31
N ASP A 10 -6.03 -1.26 -4.44
CA ASP A 10 -6.19 -2.14 -5.60
C ASP A 10 -4.84 -2.51 -6.22
N ASP A 11 -3.88 -1.59 -6.25
CA ASP A 11 -2.51 -1.89 -6.69
C ASP A 11 -1.88 -2.98 -5.79
N LEU A 12 -2.03 -2.87 -4.46
CA LEU A 12 -1.54 -3.89 -3.53
C LEU A 12 -2.27 -5.23 -3.69
N MET A 13 -3.58 -5.22 -3.98
CA MET A 13 -4.33 -6.45 -4.29
C MET A 13 -3.75 -7.16 -5.51
N THR A 14 -3.50 -6.42 -6.60
CA THR A 14 -2.92 -6.96 -7.83
C THR A 14 -1.48 -7.42 -7.63
N MET A 15 -0.64 -6.62 -6.96
CA MET A 15 0.77 -6.96 -6.74
C MET A 15 0.98 -8.15 -5.80
N LEU A 16 0.16 -8.28 -4.76
CA LEU A 16 0.32 -9.33 -3.74
C LEU A 16 -0.63 -10.51 -3.94
N GLY A 17 -1.51 -10.47 -4.94
CA GLY A 17 -2.54 -11.49 -5.15
C GLY A 17 -3.51 -11.63 -3.97
N MET A 18 -3.79 -10.53 -3.26
CA MET A 18 -4.56 -10.55 -2.01
C MET A 18 -5.96 -9.95 -2.14
N SER A 19 -6.86 -10.37 -1.26
CA SER A 19 -8.17 -9.74 -1.11
C SER A 19 -8.06 -8.32 -0.52
N ARG A 20 -9.05 -7.47 -0.80
CA ARG A 20 -9.15 -6.13 -0.21
C ARG A 20 -9.10 -6.15 1.33
N LYS A 21 -9.77 -7.13 1.95
CA LYS A 21 -9.77 -7.33 3.41
C LYS A 21 -8.34 -7.59 3.91
N SER A 22 -7.60 -8.45 3.24
CA SER A 22 -6.21 -8.78 3.60
C SER A 22 -5.31 -7.54 3.49
N VAL A 23 -5.51 -6.70 2.48
CA VAL A 23 -4.77 -5.43 2.35
C VAL A 23 -5.09 -4.48 3.51
N TYR A 24 -6.35 -4.35 3.92
CA TYR A 24 -6.68 -3.53 5.09
C TYR A 24 -6.06 -4.06 6.39
N GLU A 25 -6.07 -5.38 6.62
CA GLU A 25 -5.38 -5.98 7.76
C GLU A 25 -3.87 -5.74 7.69
N LEU A 26 -3.27 -5.77 6.50
CA LEU A 26 -1.87 -5.42 6.30
C LEU A 26 -1.58 -3.95 6.66
N LEU A 27 -2.41 -3.01 6.20
CA LEU A 27 -2.25 -1.58 6.52
C LEU A 27 -2.33 -1.31 8.03
N LYS A 28 -3.15 -2.05 8.77
CA LYS A 28 -3.24 -1.96 10.24
C LYS A 28 -1.95 -2.36 10.95
N ARG A 29 -1.08 -3.17 10.34
CA ARG A 29 0.21 -3.58 10.91
C ARG A 29 1.24 -2.44 10.96
N ARG A 30 1.01 -1.35 10.20
CA ARG A 30 1.87 -0.15 10.16
C ARG A 30 3.35 -0.44 9.85
N GLU A 31 3.62 -1.51 9.09
CA GLU A 31 5.00 -1.90 8.71
C GLU A 31 5.57 -1.05 7.55
N PHE A 32 4.74 -0.26 6.88
CA PHE A 32 5.13 0.70 5.85
C PHE A 32 4.23 1.94 5.88
N ARG A 33 4.72 3.04 5.30
CA ARG A 33 4.03 4.33 5.33
C ARG A 33 2.82 4.35 4.39
N TRP A 34 1.70 4.83 4.91
CA TRP A 34 0.50 5.13 4.15
C TRP A 34 -0.22 6.34 4.75
N PHE A 35 -1.05 6.99 3.97
CA PHE A 35 -1.93 8.07 4.40
C PHE A 35 -3.28 7.98 3.67
N GLN A 36 -4.31 8.65 4.19
CA GLN A 36 -5.61 8.75 3.54
C GLN A 36 -5.76 10.13 2.89
N LEU A 37 -6.33 10.16 1.68
CA LEU A 37 -6.70 11.41 1.03
C LEU A 37 -8.18 11.73 1.29
N GLY A 38 -8.42 12.82 2.02
CA GLY A 38 -9.74 13.41 2.24
C GLY A 38 -10.68 12.58 3.13
N GLN A 39 -11.92 13.07 3.27
CA GLN A 39 -12.97 12.45 4.09
C GLN A 39 -13.50 11.12 3.51
N GLY A 40 -13.10 10.76 2.28
CA GLY A 40 -13.54 9.54 1.56
C GLY A 40 -12.66 8.30 1.74
N GLY A 41 -11.60 8.36 2.56
CA GLY A 41 -10.84 7.16 2.95
C GLY A 41 -9.98 6.53 1.83
N HIS A 42 -9.61 7.29 0.79
CA HIS A 42 -8.73 6.77 -0.26
C HIS A 42 -7.31 6.62 0.27
N TYR A 43 -6.92 5.38 0.58
CA TYR A 43 -5.56 5.08 1.03
C TYR A 43 -4.54 5.30 -0.10
N ARG A 44 -3.41 5.87 0.27
CA ARG A 44 -2.21 6.04 -0.52
C ARG A 44 -1.04 5.45 0.24
N ILE A 45 -0.45 4.42 -0.35
CA ILE A 45 0.69 3.70 0.19
C ILE A 45 1.94 4.30 -0.42
N VAL A 46 2.88 4.79 0.40
CA VAL A 46 4.12 5.39 -0.09
C VAL A 46 4.96 4.31 -0.73
N ARG A 47 5.18 4.43 -2.05
CA ARG A 47 5.83 3.40 -2.88
C ARG A 47 7.17 2.94 -2.29
N GLU A 48 8.06 3.90 -2.04
CA GLU A 48 9.41 3.63 -1.52
C GLU A 48 9.37 2.86 -0.19
N SER A 49 8.48 3.25 0.73
CA SER A 49 8.36 2.59 2.02
C SER A 49 7.79 1.18 1.91
N PHE A 50 6.86 0.97 0.98
CA PHE A 50 6.28 -0.35 0.72
C PHE A 50 7.28 -1.29 0.04
N GLU A 51 8.04 -0.81 -0.95
CA GLU A 51 9.05 -1.61 -1.65
C GLU A 51 10.20 -2.01 -0.70
N GLN A 52 10.64 -1.11 0.18
CA GLN A 52 11.62 -1.45 1.23
C GLN A 52 11.08 -2.54 2.17
N TRP A 53 9.83 -2.42 2.61
CA TRP A 53 9.20 -3.45 3.43
C TRP A 53 9.09 -4.79 2.69
N LEU A 54 8.69 -4.77 1.42
CA LEU A 54 8.55 -5.98 0.60
C LEU A 54 9.91 -6.67 0.41
N SER A 55 10.96 -5.90 0.09
CA SER A 55 12.32 -6.40 -0.07
C SER A 55 12.92 -6.98 1.22
N ALA A 56 12.43 -6.58 2.39
CA ALA A 56 12.88 -7.13 3.67
C ALA A 56 12.15 -8.42 4.07
N LYS A 57 11.08 -8.80 3.36
CA LYS A 57 10.28 -10.01 3.61
C LYS A 57 10.56 -11.14 2.62
N LEU A 58 11.24 -10.85 1.51
CA LEU A 58 11.74 -11.79 0.51
C LEU A 58 13.20 -12.12 0.79
#